data_AF-A0A7Y2VJP5-F1
#
_entry.id   AF-A0A7Y2VJP5-F1
#
_cell.length_a   1.000
_cell.length_b   1.000
_cell.length_c   1.000
_cell.angle_alpha   90.00
_cell.angle_beta   90.00
_cell.angle_gamma   90.00
#
_symmetry.space_group_name_H-M   'P 1'
#
loop_
_entity.id
_entity.type
_entity.pdbx_description
1 polymer ?
#
loop_
_entity_poly.entity_id
_entity_poly.type
_entity_poly.pdbx_seq_one_letter_code
_entity_poly.pdbx_strand_id
1 'polypeptide(L)'
;MVKPGPSQPGNRPDGPGNARKIILLALGLVLAGTVFLLPQFVSQPWIAGAPEDLPPVPEASPTSVAPSTAAELTRFRQESQGVLAEIVAMRDRLEQSQVERWAAPEFSQALDLVQAGDERYSYGDYEASLEQFRLARDRLAEIEKLGQQKLADALAATAAAIESLNVGVAASSIDLARAIAPQDPEVQRLAPRVDTLEQVAAHIEAGDQA
;
A
#
# COMPACT_ATOMS: atom_id res chain seq x y z
N MET A 1 72.58 17.66 -9.93
CA MET A 1 72.43 16.74 -8.79
C MET A 1 71.67 17.47 -7.69
N VAL A 2 70.82 16.72 -6.96
CA VAL A 2 70.06 17.08 -5.73
C VAL A 2 68.63 17.64 -5.92
N LYS A 3 67.74 16.72 -6.34
CA LYS A 3 66.44 16.31 -5.73
C LYS A 3 65.46 17.38 -5.19
N PRO A 4 64.27 17.57 -5.82
CA PRO A 4 63.12 18.19 -5.15
C PRO A 4 62.48 17.21 -4.15
N GLY A 5 62.16 17.71 -2.95
CA GLY A 5 61.51 16.98 -1.87
C GLY A 5 60.03 16.65 -2.18
N PRO A 6 59.46 15.63 -1.53
CA PRO A 6 58.13 15.12 -1.87
C PRO A 6 57.00 16.05 -1.42
N SER A 7 56.05 16.21 -2.32
CA SER A 7 54.73 16.81 -2.10
C SER A 7 54.00 16.13 -0.93
N GLN A 8 53.44 16.94 -0.03
CA GLN A 8 52.57 16.51 1.05
C GLN A 8 51.27 15.89 0.46
N PRO A 9 50.87 14.67 0.84
CA PRO A 9 49.67 14.04 0.34
C PRO A 9 48.42 14.67 0.95
N GLY A 10 47.41 14.86 0.11
CA GLY A 10 46.16 15.52 0.46
C GLY A 10 45.35 14.84 1.56
N ASN A 11 44.62 15.67 2.29
CA ASN A 11 43.47 15.26 3.09
C ASN A 11 42.43 14.60 2.17
N ARG A 12 42.43 13.27 2.12
CA ARG A 12 41.25 12.51 1.69
C ARG A 12 40.39 12.26 2.93
N PRO A 13 39.11 12.65 2.95
CA PRO A 13 38.20 12.18 3.99
C PRO A 13 38.07 10.65 3.89
N ASP A 14 38.12 10.01 5.05
CA ASP A 14 38.05 8.57 5.24
C ASP A 14 36.79 7.96 4.60
N GLY A 15 36.94 6.74 4.08
CA GLY A 15 35.88 6.02 3.36
C GLY A 15 34.58 5.77 4.17
N PRO A 16 33.50 5.36 3.48
CA PRO A 16 32.12 5.34 3.98
C PRO A 16 31.87 4.38 5.17
N GLY A 17 32.82 3.50 5.50
CA GLY A 17 32.70 2.59 6.63
C GLY A 17 32.71 3.29 7.99
N ASN A 18 33.41 4.42 8.11
CA ASN A 18 33.56 5.14 9.38
C ASN A 18 32.34 6.03 9.63
N ALA A 19 31.84 6.69 8.58
CA ALA A 19 30.60 7.47 8.63
C ALA A 19 29.39 6.58 8.99
N ARG A 20 29.29 5.38 8.41
CA ARG A 20 28.22 4.43 8.73
C ARG A 20 28.28 3.94 10.19
N LYS A 21 29.48 3.71 10.72
CA LYS A 21 29.67 3.36 12.14
C LYS A 21 29.29 4.53 13.06
N ILE A 22 29.66 5.76 12.71
CA ILE A 22 29.28 6.97 13.48
C ILE A 22 27.76 7.16 13.45
N ILE A 23 27.10 6.95 12.31
CA ILE A 23 25.64 7.05 12.18
C ILE A 23 24.95 5.96 13.02
N LEU A 24 25.43 4.72 13.00
CA LEU A 24 24.86 3.65 13.82
C LEU A 24 25.06 3.88 15.32
N LEU A 25 26.21 4.42 15.72
CA LEU A 25 26.51 4.74 17.11
C LEU A 25 25.67 5.92 17.61
N ALA A 26 25.50 6.96 16.76
CA ALA A 26 24.62 8.08 17.03
C ALA A 26 23.15 7.65 17.12
N LEU A 27 22.68 6.79 16.21
CA LEU A 27 21.31 6.28 16.21
C LEU A 27 21.03 5.41 17.44
N GLY A 28 21.98 4.55 17.83
CA GLY A 28 21.89 3.75 19.05
C GLY A 28 21.86 4.61 20.32
N LEU A 29 22.62 5.70 20.36
CA LEU A 29 22.64 6.63 21.49
C LEU A 29 21.33 7.42 21.62
N VAL A 30 20.74 7.83 20.49
CA VAL A 30 19.42 8.48 20.46
C VAL A 30 18.33 7.51 20.93
N LEU A 31 18.36 6.26 20.47
CA LEU A 31 17.39 5.23 20.85
C LEU A 31 17.49 4.84 22.34
N ALA A 32 18.70 4.73 22.88
CA ALA A 32 18.90 4.48 24.30
C ALA A 32 18.48 5.70 25.15
N GLY A 33 18.74 6.91 24.65
CA GLY A 33 18.31 8.16 25.26
C GLY A 33 16.79 8.24 25.42
N THR A 34 16.00 7.89 24.40
CA THR A 34 14.54 7.96 24.51
C THR A 34 13.96 6.99 25.54
N VAL A 35 14.48 5.77 25.63
CA VAL A 35 13.98 4.77 26.60
C VAL A 35 14.33 5.15 28.06
N PHE A 36 15.49 5.78 28.29
CA PHE A 36 15.95 6.12 29.64
C PHE A 36 15.63 7.56 30.10
N LEU A 37 15.47 8.53 29.18
CA LEU A 37 15.10 9.91 29.54
C LEU A 37 13.58 10.13 29.57
N LEU A 38 12.75 9.43 28.80
CA LEU A 38 11.30 9.66 28.89
C LEU A 38 10.65 9.32 30.24
N PRO A 39 11.00 8.24 30.98
CA PRO A 39 10.28 7.91 32.21
C PRO A 39 10.48 8.93 33.34
N GLN A 40 11.54 9.75 33.28
CA GLN A 40 11.82 10.79 34.29
C GLN A 40 11.12 12.14 34.02
N PHE A 41 10.51 12.34 32.85
CA PHE A 41 9.77 13.57 32.50
C PHE A 41 8.24 13.41 32.56
N VAL A 42 7.73 12.23 32.96
CA VAL A 42 6.31 12.07 33.29
C VAL A 42 6.07 12.69 34.67
N SER A 43 5.78 14.00 34.68
CA SER A 43 5.22 14.66 35.84
C SER A 43 3.86 14.03 36.13
N GLN A 44 3.70 13.45 37.31
CA GLN A 44 2.41 12.96 37.79
C GLN A 44 1.39 14.11 37.65
N PRO A 45 0.17 13.85 37.12
CA PRO A 45 -0.85 14.88 37.09
C PRO A 45 -1.08 15.37 38.52
N TRP A 46 -0.84 16.66 38.75
CA TRP A 46 -1.19 17.34 39.98
C TRP A 46 -2.71 17.25 40.15
N ILE A 47 -3.18 16.27 40.93
CA ILE A 47 -4.57 16.20 41.38
C ILE A 47 -4.71 17.30 42.44
N ALA A 48 -5.22 18.46 42.02
CA ALA A 48 -5.61 19.50 42.95
C ALA A 48 -6.80 19.00 43.77
N GLY A 49 -6.57 18.77 45.08
CA GLY A 49 -7.61 18.53 46.06
C GLY A 49 -7.77 17.07 46.44
N ALA A 50 -7.31 16.72 47.64
CA ALA A 50 -7.84 15.58 48.36
C ALA A 50 -9.15 16.03 49.04
N PRO A 51 -10.31 15.42 48.73
CA PRO A 51 -11.42 15.38 49.65
C PRO A 51 -11.24 14.11 50.50
N GLU A 52 -10.97 14.27 51.79
CA GLU A 52 -10.89 13.19 52.78
C GLU A 52 -12.21 12.43 53.02
N ASP A 53 -13.17 12.46 52.08
CA ASP A 53 -14.50 11.87 52.28
C ASP A 53 -15.19 11.45 50.95
N LEU A 54 -14.43 10.87 50.02
CA LEU A 54 -15.04 10.14 48.91
C LEU A 54 -15.35 8.70 49.36
N PRO A 55 -16.60 8.20 49.21
CA PRO A 55 -16.90 6.80 49.45
C PRO A 55 -15.97 5.93 48.58
N PRO A 56 -15.56 4.74 49.06
CA PRO A 56 -14.67 3.88 48.30
C PRO A 56 -15.27 3.66 46.91
N VAL A 57 -14.55 4.13 45.88
CA VAL A 57 -14.85 3.77 44.50
C VAL A 57 -14.84 2.25 44.46
N PRO A 58 -15.91 1.56 44.00
CA PRO A 58 -15.88 0.14 43.84
C PRO A 58 -14.66 -0.18 42.98
N GLU A 59 -13.68 -0.90 43.54
CA GLU A 59 -12.60 -1.48 42.75
C GLU A 59 -13.29 -2.26 41.63
N ALA A 60 -13.01 -1.89 40.38
CA ALA A 60 -13.51 -2.63 39.24
C ALA A 60 -12.97 -4.06 39.37
N SER A 61 -13.80 -4.96 39.88
CA SER A 61 -13.50 -6.39 39.92
C SER A 61 -12.99 -6.78 38.53
N PRO A 62 -11.84 -7.45 38.40
CA PRO A 62 -11.43 -7.97 37.11
C PRO A 62 -12.55 -8.89 36.65
N THR A 63 -13.26 -8.52 35.58
CA THR A 63 -14.20 -9.40 34.91
C THR A 63 -13.39 -10.58 34.40
N SER A 64 -13.30 -11.62 35.23
CA SER A 64 -12.63 -12.87 34.89
C SER A 64 -13.44 -13.50 33.77
N VAL A 65 -13.04 -13.25 32.53
CA VAL A 65 -13.66 -13.85 31.34
C VAL A 65 -13.57 -15.36 31.46
N ALA A 66 -14.65 -16.05 31.09
CA ALA A 66 -14.65 -17.51 31.07
C ALA A 66 -13.56 -18.02 30.12
N PRO A 67 -12.87 -19.14 30.43
CA PRO A 67 -11.83 -19.69 29.56
C PRO A 67 -12.29 -19.95 28.12
N SER A 68 -13.57 -20.32 27.92
CA SER A 68 -14.16 -20.49 26.58
C SER A 68 -14.21 -19.19 25.78
N THR A 69 -14.64 -18.09 26.41
CA THR A 69 -14.68 -16.77 25.78
C THR A 69 -13.28 -16.26 25.44
N ALA A 70 -12.29 -16.50 26.31
CA ALA A 70 -10.90 -16.16 26.03
C ALA A 70 -10.34 -16.95 24.83
N ALA A 71 -10.70 -18.23 24.70
CA ALA A 71 -10.33 -19.06 23.56
C ALA A 71 -10.98 -18.57 22.25
N GLU A 72 -12.27 -18.22 22.27
CA GLU A 72 -13.00 -17.66 21.13
C GLU A 72 -12.37 -16.34 20.65
N LEU A 73 -12.07 -15.44 21.58
CA LEU A 73 -11.41 -14.16 21.29
C LEU A 73 -10.04 -14.37 20.63
N THR A 74 -9.28 -15.36 21.12
CA THR A 74 -7.99 -15.75 20.54
C THR A 74 -8.15 -16.27 19.13
N ARG A 75 -9.19 -17.09 18.88
CA ARG A 75 -9.51 -17.60 17.54
C ARG A 75 -9.83 -16.46 16.57
N PHE A 76 -10.72 -15.53 16.94
CA PHE A 76 -11.07 -14.40 16.08
C PHE A 76 -9.86 -13.54 15.73
N ARG A 77 -8.92 -13.36 16.67
CA ARG A 77 -7.66 -12.67 16.40
C ARG A 77 -6.83 -13.38 15.33
N GLN A 78 -6.67 -14.70 15.46
CA GLN A 78 -5.91 -15.50 14.49
C GLN A 78 -6.58 -15.49 13.11
N GLU A 79 -7.91 -15.63 13.06
CA GLU A 79 -8.67 -15.53 11.80
C GLU A 79 -8.50 -14.15 11.17
N SER A 80 -8.54 -13.07 11.95
CA SER A 80 -8.33 -11.70 11.46
C SER A 80 -6.94 -11.52 10.85
N GLN A 81 -5.90 -12.03 11.49
CA GLN A 81 -4.53 -11.98 10.97
C GLN A 81 -4.40 -12.71 9.63
N GLY A 82 -5.08 -13.85 9.47
CA GLY A 82 -5.12 -14.58 8.21
C GLY A 82 -5.78 -13.76 7.09
N VAL A 83 -6.96 -13.20 7.35
CA VAL A 83 -7.68 -12.36 6.37
C VAL A 83 -6.89 -11.09 6.03
N LEU A 84 -6.25 -10.46 7.00
CA LEU A 84 -5.40 -9.29 6.77
C LEU A 84 -4.22 -9.59 5.84
N ALA A 85 -3.59 -10.75 5.98
CA ALA A 85 -2.52 -11.17 5.06
C ALA A 85 -3.04 -11.34 3.61
N GLU A 86 -4.24 -11.90 3.44
CA GLU A 86 -4.90 -11.99 2.13
C GLU A 86 -5.19 -10.60 1.55
N ILE A 87 -5.74 -9.68 2.36
CA ILE A 87 -6.03 -8.30 1.98
C ILE A 87 -4.76 -7.58 1.51
N VAL A 88 -3.66 -7.66 2.26
CA VAL A 88 -2.38 -7.02 1.88
C VAL A 88 -1.92 -7.55 0.52
N ALA A 89 -1.92 -8.87 0.32
CA ALA A 89 -1.51 -9.46 -0.95
C ALA A 89 -2.42 -9.06 -2.12
N MET A 90 -3.74 -8.91 -1.90
CA MET A 90 -4.68 -8.42 -2.92
C MET A 90 -4.44 -6.94 -3.24
N ARG A 91 -4.25 -6.10 -2.22
CA ARG A 91 -3.95 -4.68 -2.38
C ARG A 91 -2.68 -4.47 -3.19
N ASP A 92 -1.60 -5.19 -2.87
CA ASP A 92 -0.34 -5.10 -3.60
C ASP A 92 -0.52 -5.42 -5.09
N ARG A 93 -1.32 -6.45 -5.44
CA ARG A 93 -1.63 -6.78 -6.83
C ARG A 93 -2.47 -5.70 -7.52
N LEU A 94 -3.47 -5.16 -6.83
CA LEU A 94 -4.32 -4.09 -7.35
C LEU A 94 -3.53 -2.78 -7.55
N GLU A 95 -2.64 -2.44 -6.64
CA GLU A 95 -1.74 -1.29 -6.76
C GLU A 95 -0.76 -1.47 -7.95
N GLN A 96 -0.21 -2.68 -8.14
CA GLN A 96 0.62 -3.00 -9.32
C GLN A 96 -0.15 -2.88 -10.65
N SER A 97 -1.46 -3.15 -10.64
CA SER A 97 -2.36 -2.90 -11.78
C SER A 97 -2.89 -1.47 -11.85
N GLN A 98 -2.33 -0.54 -11.07
CA GLN A 98 -2.75 0.87 -11.06
C GLN A 98 -4.26 1.04 -10.84
N VAL A 99 -4.84 0.31 -9.89
CA VAL A 99 -6.29 0.30 -9.59
C VAL A 99 -6.90 1.70 -9.45
N GLU A 100 -6.16 2.68 -8.93
CA GLU A 100 -6.60 4.08 -8.83
C GLU A 100 -6.93 4.72 -10.19
N ARG A 101 -6.39 4.21 -11.30
CA ARG A 101 -6.68 4.74 -12.65
C ARG A 101 -7.98 4.22 -13.23
N TRP A 102 -8.49 3.08 -12.76
CA TRP A 102 -9.61 2.38 -13.42
C TRP A 102 -10.73 1.88 -12.49
N ALA A 103 -10.51 1.89 -11.17
CA ALA A 103 -11.49 1.53 -10.13
C ALA A 103 -11.21 2.24 -8.80
N ALA A 104 -10.83 3.53 -8.82
CA ALA A 104 -10.56 4.30 -7.61
C ALA A 104 -11.74 4.29 -6.60
N PRO A 105 -13.00 4.50 -7.02
CA PRO A 105 -14.13 4.52 -6.09
C PRO A 105 -14.33 3.19 -5.39
N GLU A 106 -14.23 2.08 -6.10
CA GLU A 106 -14.39 0.73 -5.56
C GLU A 106 -13.24 0.38 -4.61
N PHE A 107 -12.01 0.73 -5.00
CA PHE A 107 -10.83 0.50 -4.17
C PHE A 107 -10.89 1.31 -2.87
N SER A 108 -11.25 2.59 -2.92
CA SER A 108 -11.44 3.42 -1.72
C SER A 108 -12.47 2.81 -0.77
N GLN A 109 -13.62 2.37 -1.27
CA GLN A 109 -14.65 1.72 -0.44
C GLN A 109 -14.15 0.44 0.23
N ALA A 110 -13.31 -0.34 -0.46
CA ALA A 110 -12.68 -1.52 0.14
C ALA A 110 -11.70 -1.13 1.27
N LEU A 111 -10.95 -0.04 1.12
CA LEU A 111 -10.04 0.46 2.14
C LEU A 111 -10.78 1.04 3.36
N ASP A 112 -11.92 1.68 3.17
CA ASP A 112 -12.77 2.17 4.27
C ASP A 112 -13.23 1.01 5.18
N LEU A 113 -13.51 -0.16 4.59
CA LEU A 113 -13.84 -1.37 5.34
C LEU A 113 -12.66 -1.92 6.15
N VAL A 114 -11.44 -1.85 5.59
CA VAL A 114 -10.22 -2.20 6.35
C VAL A 114 -10.08 -1.26 7.54
N GLN A 115 -10.23 0.05 7.33
CA GLN A 115 -10.16 1.03 8.40
C GLN A 115 -11.21 0.78 9.49
N ALA A 116 -12.47 0.52 9.10
CA ALA A 116 -13.53 0.18 10.06
C ALA A 116 -13.20 -1.11 10.85
N GLY A 117 -12.60 -2.10 10.19
CA GLY A 117 -12.11 -3.32 10.82
C GLY A 117 -10.97 -3.05 11.82
N ASP A 118 -10.02 -2.19 11.47
CA ASP A 118 -8.89 -1.80 12.32
C ASP A 118 -9.37 -1.03 13.58
N GLU A 119 -10.35 -0.14 13.41
CA GLU A 119 -10.98 0.58 14.52
C GLU A 119 -11.61 -0.40 15.51
N ARG A 120 -12.43 -1.35 15.04
CA ARG A 120 -13.02 -2.42 15.88
C ARG A 120 -11.96 -3.27 16.55
N TYR A 121 -10.92 -3.64 15.82
CA TYR A 121 -9.81 -4.44 16.33
C TYR A 121 -9.11 -3.73 17.50
N SER A 122 -8.93 -2.42 17.41
CA SER A 122 -8.29 -1.61 18.44
C SER A 122 -9.06 -1.60 19.78
N TYR A 123 -10.39 -1.71 19.72
CA TYR A 123 -11.25 -1.81 20.90
C TYR A 123 -11.34 -3.25 21.48
N GLY A 124 -10.70 -4.23 20.83
CA GLY A 124 -10.77 -5.64 21.21
C GLY A 124 -12.03 -6.37 20.70
N ASP A 125 -12.82 -5.73 19.84
CA ASP A 125 -14.01 -6.29 19.20
C ASP A 125 -13.59 -7.12 17.96
N TYR A 126 -12.89 -8.24 18.20
CA TYR A 126 -12.29 -9.03 17.12
C TYR A 126 -13.30 -9.76 16.23
N GLU A 127 -14.49 -10.07 16.74
CA GLU A 127 -15.54 -10.68 15.93
C GLU A 127 -16.08 -9.69 14.89
N ALA A 128 -16.45 -8.48 15.33
CA ALA A 128 -16.92 -7.43 14.41
C ALA A 128 -15.80 -6.96 13.47
N SER A 129 -14.57 -6.87 13.96
CA SER A 129 -13.39 -6.56 13.15
C SER A 129 -13.18 -7.57 12.02
N LEU A 130 -13.27 -8.87 12.34
CA LEU A 130 -13.14 -9.94 11.36
C LEU A 130 -14.22 -9.89 10.27
N GLU A 131 -15.45 -9.51 10.62
CA GLU A 131 -16.53 -9.30 9.65
C GLU A 131 -16.18 -8.19 8.65
N GLN A 132 -15.68 -7.05 9.14
CA GLN A 132 -15.25 -5.94 8.27
C GLN A 132 -14.09 -6.35 7.36
N PHE A 133 -13.09 -7.06 7.88
CA PHE A 133 -11.99 -7.57 7.06
C PHE A 133 -12.46 -8.57 5.99
N ARG A 134 -13.39 -9.48 6.32
CA ARG A 134 -13.95 -10.40 5.31
C ARG A 134 -14.68 -9.63 4.20
N LEU A 135 -15.47 -8.63 4.56
CA LEU A 135 -16.15 -7.79 3.58
C LEU A 135 -15.15 -7.02 2.72
N ALA A 136 -14.09 -6.44 3.30
CA ALA A 136 -13.02 -5.77 2.56
C ALA A 136 -12.34 -6.73 1.57
N ARG A 137 -11.98 -7.93 2.01
CA ARG A 137 -11.40 -8.97 1.14
C ARG A 137 -12.34 -9.31 -0.03
N ASP A 138 -13.62 -9.48 0.25
CA ASP A 138 -14.60 -9.82 -0.79
C ASP A 138 -14.74 -8.67 -1.81
N ARG A 139 -14.72 -7.40 -1.37
CA ARG A 139 -14.67 -6.23 -2.27
C ARG A 139 -13.39 -6.20 -3.11
N LEU A 140 -12.23 -6.48 -2.53
CA LEU A 140 -10.98 -6.56 -3.30
C LEU A 140 -11.02 -7.65 -4.37
N ALA A 141 -11.60 -8.82 -4.06
CA ALA A 141 -11.78 -9.89 -5.03
C ALA A 141 -12.78 -9.52 -6.15
N GLU A 142 -13.80 -8.72 -5.86
CA GLU A 142 -14.69 -8.14 -6.87
C GLU A 142 -13.95 -7.17 -7.80
N ILE A 143 -13.06 -6.34 -7.24
CA ILE A 143 -12.23 -5.40 -8.02
C ILE A 143 -11.25 -6.16 -8.93
N GLU A 144 -10.64 -7.26 -8.46
CA GLU A 144 -9.79 -8.10 -9.32
C GLU A 144 -10.57 -8.66 -10.52
N LYS A 145 -11.81 -9.12 -10.31
CA LYS A 145 -12.69 -9.58 -11.39
C LYS A 145 -13.08 -8.45 -12.35
N LEU A 146 -13.38 -7.26 -11.81
CA LEU A 146 -13.65 -6.08 -12.62
C LEU A 146 -12.45 -5.70 -13.49
N GLY A 147 -11.24 -5.80 -12.96
CA GLY A 147 -10.00 -5.60 -13.72
C GLY A 147 -9.86 -6.57 -14.89
N GLN A 148 -10.13 -7.86 -14.67
CA GLN A 148 -10.12 -8.87 -15.74
C GLN A 148 -11.13 -8.57 -16.85
N GLN A 149 -12.35 -8.15 -16.48
CA GLN A 149 -13.38 -7.76 -17.44
C GLN A 149 -12.98 -6.51 -18.23
N LYS A 150 -12.55 -5.44 -17.55
CA LYS A 150 -12.09 -4.20 -18.19
C LYS A 150 -10.91 -4.44 -19.12
N LEU A 151 -9.98 -5.33 -18.75
CA LEU A 151 -8.87 -5.72 -19.61
C LEU A 151 -9.36 -6.38 -20.90
N ALA A 152 -10.25 -7.38 -20.78
CA ALA A 152 -10.80 -8.07 -21.94
C ALA A 152 -11.54 -7.12 -22.88
N ASP A 153 -12.37 -6.24 -22.32
CA ASP A 153 -13.11 -5.22 -23.07
C ASP A 153 -12.16 -4.23 -23.76
N ALA A 154 -11.13 -3.77 -23.06
CA ALA A 154 -10.14 -2.84 -23.60
C ALA A 154 -9.31 -3.45 -24.74
N LEU A 155 -8.91 -4.72 -24.62
CA LEU A 155 -8.21 -5.44 -25.67
C LEU A 155 -9.09 -5.64 -26.92
N ALA A 156 -10.36 -6.02 -26.72
CA ALA A 156 -11.32 -6.17 -27.81
C ALA A 156 -11.59 -4.83 -28.52
N ALA A 157 -11.80 -3.76 -27.75
CA ALA A 157 -11.99 -2.40 -28.27
C ALA A 157 -10.76 -1.92 -29.05
N THR A 158 -9.56 -2.19 -28.54
CA THR A 158 -8.30 -1.86 -29.24
C THR A 158 -8.20 -2.58 -30.58
N ALA A 159 -8.48 -3.88 -30.62
CA ALA A 159 -8.42 -4.67 -31.85
C ALA A 159 -9.41 -4.14 -32.92
N ALA A 160 -10.66 -3.91 -32.54
CA ALA A 160 -11.68 -3.37 -33.44
C ALA A 160 -11.37 -1.94 -33.90
N ALA A 161 -10.79 -1.11 -33.02
CA ALA A 161 -10.38 0.25 -33.37
C ALA A 161 -9.21 0.29 -34.37
N ILE A 162 -8.26 -0.65 -34.26
CA ILE A 162 -7.19 -0.81 -35.25
C ILE A 162 -7.79 -1.19 -36.62
N GLU A 163 -8.72 -2.12 -36.66
CA GLU A 163 -9.36 -2.57 -37.91
C GLU A 163 -10.18 -1.46 -38.59
N SER A 164 -10.78 -0.57 -37.81
CA SER A 164 -11.56 0.57 -38.29
C SER A 164 -10.76 1.87 -38.41
N LEU A 165 -9.43 1.83 -38.21
CA LEU A 165 -8.53 3.00 -38.21
C LEU A 165 -8.97 4.12 -37.24
N ASN A 166 -9.68 3.78 -36.16
CA ASN A 166 -10.09 4.73 -35.14
C ASN A 166 -8.98 4.94 -34.11
N VAL A 167 -8.06 5.87 -34.42
CA VAL A 167 -6.88 6.17 -33.60
C VAL A 167 -7.23 6.53 -32.15
N GLY A 168 -8.26 7.34 -31.93
CA GLY A 168 -8.63 7.80 -30.59
C GLY A 168 -9.14 6.67 -29.68
N VAL A 169 -9.98 5.78 -30.21
CA VAL A 169 -10.46 4.61 -29.45
C VAL A 169 -9.33 3.61 -29.23
N ALA A 170 -8.48 3.38 -30.23
CA ALA A 170 -7.34 2.48 -30.13
C ALA A 170 -6.36 2.94 -29.02
N ALA A 171 -6.00 4.23 -29.00
CA ALA A 171 -5.10 4.82 -28.01
C ALA A 171 -5.67 4.75 -26.59
N SER A 172 -6.90 5.23 -26.39
CA SER A 172 -7.53 5.23 -25.07
C SER A 172 -7.75 3.82 -24.51
N SER A 173 -8.14 2.85 -25.36
CA SER A 173 -8.38 1.48 -24.94
C SER A 173 -7.08 0.74 -24.63
N ILE A 174 -6.03 0.90 -25.42
CA ILE A 174 -4.74 0.25 -25.13
C ILE A 174 -4.06 0.85 -23.89
N ASP A 175 -4.26 2.13 -23.62
CA ASP A 175 -3.76 2.78 -22.41
C ASP A 175 -4.44 2.25 -21.16
N LEU A 176 -5.76 2.00 -21.21
CA LEU A 176 -6.48 1.32 -20.13
C LEU A 176 -5.95 -0.10 -19.92
N ALA A 177 -5.77 -0.87 -21.00
CA ALA A 177 -5.25 -2.23 -20.92
C ALA A 177 -3.82 -2.26 -20.34
N ARG A 178 -2.95 -1.32 -20.75
CA ARG A 178 -1.60 -1.12 -20.18
C ARG A 178 -1.64 -0.74 -18.70
N ALA A 179 -2.63 0.04 -18.26
CA ALA A 179 -2.77 0.39 -16.85
C ALA A 179 -3.07 -0.87 -16.02
N ILE A 180 -4.04 -1.68 -16.47
CA ILE A 180 -4.50 -2.88 -15.76
C ILE A 180 -3.47 -4.00 -15.78
N ALA A 181 -2.91 -4.32 -16.94
CA ALA A 181 -2.02 -5.47 -17.11
C ALA A 181 -0.87 -5.15 -18.08
N PRO A 182 0.14 -4.38 -17.64
CA PRO A 182 1.24 -3.93 -18.51
C PRO A 182 2.08 -5.10 -19.06
N GLN A 183 2.07 -6.25 -18.38
CA GLN A 183 2.81 -7.45 -18.79
C GLN A 183 1.95 -8.45 -19.58
N ASP A 184 0.68 -8.16 -19.85
CA ASP A 184 -0.18 -9.04 -20.62
C ASP A 184 0.36 -9.20 -22.07
N PRO A 185 0.45 -10.44 -22.61
CA PRO A 185 1.00 -10.67 -23.94
C PRO A 185 0.23 -9.96 -25.05
N GLU A 186 -1.10 -9.85 -24.95
CA GLU A 186 -1.93 -9.18 -25.95
C GLU A 186 -1.76 -7.67 -25.87
N VAL A 187 -1.58 -7.11 -24.67
CA VAL A 187 -1.19 -5.70 -24.50
C VAL A 187 0.15 -5.42 -25.20
N GLN A 188 1.15 -6.26 -24.99
CA GLN A 188 2.47 -6.13 -25.63
C GLN A 188 2.40 -6.27 -27.15
N ARG A 189 1.48 -7.08 -27.66
CA ARG A 189 1.27 -7.30 -29.10
C ARG A 189 0.52 -6.15 -29.77
N LEU A 190 -0.52 -5.62 -29.13
CA LEU A 190 -1.40 -4.61 -29.72
C LEU A 190 -0.81 -3.19 -29.62
N ALA A 191 -0.10 -2.87 -28.54
CA ALA A 191 0.33 -1.50 -28.32
C ALA A 191 1.23 -0.90 -29.41
N PRO A 192 2.26 -1.60 -29.94
CA PRO A 192 3.06 -1.07 -31.05
C PRO A 192 2.24 -0.82 -32.33
N ARG A 193 1.13 -1.55 -32.51
CA ARG A 193 0.23 -1.35 -33.65
C ARG A 193 -0.56 -0.06 -33.51
N VAL A 194 -0.99 0.27 -32.29
CA VAL A 194 -1.64 1.55 -32.00
C VAL A 194 -0.65 2.71 -32.20
N ASP A 195 0.59 2.56 -31.77
CA ASP A 195 1.65 3.58 -31.91
C ASP A 195 1.93 3.97 -33.39
N THR A 196 1.64 3.06 -34.33
CA THR A 196 1.84 3.27 -35.78
C THR A 196 0.55 3.55 -36.54
N LEU A 197 -0.62 3.46 -35.88
CA LEU A 197 -1.93 3.50 -36.53
C LEU A 197 -2.20 4.84 -37.23
N GLU A 198 -1.76 5.95 -36.62
CA GLU A 198 -1.93 7.29 -37.20
C GLU A 198 -1.18 7.44 -38.53
N GLN A 199 0.03 6.89 -38.63
CA GLN A 199 0.81 6.90 -39.87
C GLN A 199 0.13 6.06 -40.96
N VAL A 200 -0.39 4.89 -40.59
CA VAL A 200 -1.11 4.00 -41.52
C VAL A 200 -2.37 4.69 -42.05
N ALA A 201 -3.15 5.33 -41.19
CA ALA A 201 -4.35 6.07 -41.60
C ALA A 201 -4.01 7.21 -42.58
N ALA A 202 -2.97 7.99 -42.29
CA ALA A 202 -2.51 9.07 -43.17
C ALA A 202 -2.05 8.56 -44.55
N HIS A 203 -1.38 7.42 -44.60
CA HIS A 203 -0.94 6.82 -45.87
C HIS A 203 -2.11 6.31 -46.74
N ILE A 204 -3.17 5.80 -46.11
CA ILE A 204 -4.38 5.36 -46.83
C ILE A 204 -5.10 6.58 -47.43
N GLU A 205 -5.28 7.64 -46.65
CA GLU A 205 -5.93 8.87 -47.13
C GLU A 205 -5.15 9.51 -48.30
N ALA A 206 -3.81 9.54 -48.22
CA ALA A 206 -2.98 10.03 -49.30
C ALA A 206 -3.05 9.16 -50.57
N GLY A 207 -3.22 7.85 -50.42
CA GLY A 207 -3.40 6.91 -51.53
C GLY A 207 -4.75 7.05 -52.23
N ASP A 208 -5.81 7.32 -51.48
CA ASP A 208 -7.17 7.51 -52.02
C ASP A 208 -7.34 8.85 -52.79
N GLN A 209 -6.43 9.80 -52.58
CA GLN A 209 -6.43 11.11 -53.27
C GLN A 209 -5.55 11.15 -54.54
N ALA A 210 -4.83 10.08 -54.86
CA ALA A 210 -3.91 9.99 -56.01
C ALA A 210 -4.54 9.33 -57.24
#